data_AF-A0A7S3M7G2-F1
#
_entry.id   AF-A0A7S3M7G2-F1
#
_cell.length_a   1.000
_cell.length_b   1.000
_cell.length_c   1.000
_cell.angle_alpha   90.00
_cell.angle_beta   90.00
_cell.angle_gamma   90.00
#
_symmetry.space_group_name_H-M   'P 1'
#
loop_
_entity.id
_entity.type
_entity.pdbx_description
1 polymer ?
#
loop_
_entity_poly.entity_id
_entity_poly.type
_entity_poly.pdbx_seq_one_letter_code
_entity_poly.pdbx_strand_id
1 'polypeptide(L)'
;KKGMHTVSIVCCALSLASSFISIVSAGPITRLFESVNDEQFFLVPDFVTSIKVTLYAGSGANSTRSHIFAGNCGKGGMISSNLPVIPGELLMVMVGSTGKGVKGGFNGGGAVALLSESSSIYGGGGGATDVRRSPYALADRILIA
;
A
#
# COMPACT_ATOMS: atom_id res chain seq x y z
N LYS A 1 -8.98 14.36 -2.20
CA LYS A 1 -8.50 13.35 -1.23
C LYS A 1 -7.75 12.27 -2.02
N LYS A 2 -6.47 12.49 -2.33
CA LYS A 2 -5.71 11.73 -3.34
C LYS A 2 -4.63 10.83 -2.69
N GLY A 3 -4.93 10.21 -1.55
CA GLY A 3 -3.88 9.59 -0.73
C GLY A 3 -4.36 8.63 0.37
N MET A 4 -5.36 7.79 0.10
CA MET A 4 -5.76 6.72 1.03
C MET A 4 -5.45 5.30 0.50
N HIS A 5 -5.00 5.16 -0.74
CA HIS A 5 -4.73 3.87 -1.39
C HIS A 5 -3.52 4.02 -2.30
N THR A 6 -2.39 4.39 -1.72
CA THR A 6 -1.31 4.93 -2.54
C THR A 6 0.03 4.56 -1.93
N VAL A 7 0.80 3.69 -2.57
CA VAL A 7 2.19 3.49 -2.17
C VAL A 7 3.06 4.47 -2.95
N SER A 8 3.90 5.23 -2.25
CA SER A 8 4.91 6.09 -2.86
C SER A 8 6.29 5.52 -2.59
N ILE A 9 7.01 5.15 -3.65
CA ILE A 9 8.41 4.69 -3.57
C ILE A 9 9.30 5.75 -4.19
N VAL A 10 10.18 6.34 -3.39
CA VAL A 10 11.19 7.30 -3.85
C VAL A 10 12.55 6.65 -3.95
N CYS A 11 13.17 6.78 -5.10
CA CYS A 11 14.45 6.16 -5.46
C CYS A 11 15.40 7.19 -6.09
N CYS A 12 16.69 7.16 -5.72
CA CYS A 12 17.73 8.02 -6.30
C CYS A 12 18.68 7.14 -7.12
N ALA A 13 18.81 7.39 -8.43
CA ALA A 13 19.67 6.59 -9.31
C ALA A 13 20.84 7.44 -9.83
N LEU A 14 22.03 6.85 -9.93
CA LEU A 14 23.17 7.45 -10.62
C LEU A 14 23.27 6.87 -12.03
N SER A 15 23.47 7.71 -13.06
CA SER A 15 23.82 7.25 -14.41
C SER A 15 25.26 7.62 -14.76
N LEU A 16 25.93 6.74 -15.52
CA LEU A 16 27.27 6.97 -16.04
C LEU A 16 27.18 7.23 -17.56
N ALA A 17 27.64 8.41 -18.01
CA ALA A 17 27.83 8.71 -19.42
C ALA A 17 29.32 8.55 -19.78
N SER A 18 29.59 7.82 -20.86
CA SER A 18 30.95 7.59 -21.36
C SER A 18 31.63 8.87 -21.82
N SER A 19 32.93 8.95 -21.52
CA SER A 19 33.91 9.94 -21.99
C SER A 19 33.46 11.39 -21.95
N PHE A 20 32.92 11.81 -20.80
CA PHE A 20 33.19 13.04 -20.02
C PHE A 20 32.38 12.85 -18.73
N ILE A 21 33.05 12.69 -17.58
CA ILE A 21 32.38 12.38 -16.30
C ILE A 21 31.60 13.62 -15.84
N SER A 22 30.36 13.72 -16.28
CA SER A 22 29.33 14.53 -15.64
C SER A 22 28.46 13.59 -14.82
N ILE A 23 28.67 13.56 -13.50
CA ILE A 23 27.76 12.89 -12.57
C ILE A 23 26.46 13.70 -12.59
N VAL A 24 25.50 13.31 -13.42
CA VAL A 24 24.14 13.83 -13.32
C VAL A 24 23.47 13.05 -12.20
N SER A 25 23.36 13.69 -11.03
CA SER A 25 22.48 13.20 -9.97
C SER A 25 21.05 13.21 -10.51
N ALA A 26 20.48 12.05 -10.83
CA ALA A 26 19.07 11.98 -11.17
C ALA A 26 18.26 12.31 -9.91
N GLY A 27 17.28 13.20 -10.03
CA GLY A 27 16.39 13.56 -8.93
C GLY A 27 15.60 12.35 -8.42
N PRO A 28 15.00 12.44 -7.22
CA PRO A 28 14.17 11.38 -6.66
C PRO A 28 13.02 11.00 -7.61
N ILE A 29 12.99 9.74 -8.06
CA ILE A 29 11.90 9.20 -8.86
C ILE A 29 10.86 8.63 -7.92
N THR A 30 9.61 9.10 -8.03
CA THR A 30 8.46 8.56 -7.28
C THR A 30 7.67 7.56 -8.11
N ARG A 31 7.39 6.37 -7.57
CA ARG A 31 6.42 5.41 -8.12
C ARG A 31 5.18 5.34 -7.24
N LEU A 32 4.02 5.38 -7.89
CA LEU A 32 2.72 5.37 -7.26
C LEU A 32 2.01 4.04 -7.52
N PHE A 33 1.54 3.35 -6.48
CA PHE A 33 0.68 2.17 -6.63
C PHE A 33 -0.68 2.43 -6.01
N GLU A 34 -1.73 2.29 -6.81
CA GLU A 34 -3.11 2.37 -6.34
C GLU A 34 -3.70 0.97 -6.11
N SER A 35 -4.76 0.88 -5.32
CA SER A 35 -5.40 -0.42 -5.08
C SER A 35 -6.13 -0.89 -6.34
N VAL A 36 -5.64 -2.00 -6.89
CA VAL A 36 -6.29 -2.75 -7.99
C VAL A 36 -6.93 -4.05 -7.49
N ASN A 37 -6.89 -4.30 -6.19
CA ASN A 37 -7.27 -5.56 -5.53
C ASN A 37 -6.54 -6.79 -6.09
N ASP A 38 -5.27 -6.60 -6.44
CA ASP A 38 -4.38 -7.63 -7.00
C ASP A 38 -2.92 -7.30 -6.63
N GLU A 39 -2.02 -8.26 -6.81
CA GLU A 39 -0.59 -8.02 -6.66
C GLU A 39 -0.04 -7.03 -7.69
N GLN A 40 0.87 -6.18 -7.25
CA GLN A 40 1.68 -5.32 -8.11
C GLN A 40 3.15 -5.54 -7.78
N PHE A 41 4.04 -5.17 -8.69
CA PHE A 41 5.48 -5.38 -8.51
C PHE A 41 6.26 -4.09 -8.71
N PHE A 42 7.30 -3.93 -7.89
CA PHE A 42 8.31 -2.88 -8.02
C PHE A 42 9.67 -3.53 -8.24
N LEU A 43 10.25 -3.33 -9.41
CA LEU A 43 11.64 -3.67 -9.68
C LEU A 43 12.53 -2.56 -9.11
N VAL A 44 13.38 -2.91 -8.15
CA VAL A 44 14.37 -1.98 -7.59
C VAL A 44 15.37 -1.63 -8.69
N PRO A 45 15.53 -0.34 -9.05
CA PRO A 45 16.46 0.04 -10.10
C PRO A 45 17.91 -0.32 -9.75
N ASP A 46 18.75 -0.42 -10.77
CA ASP A 46 20.16 -0.68 -10.60
C ASP A 46 20.82 0.37 -9.69
N PHE A 47 21.78 -0.08 -8.90
CA PHE A 47 22.57 0.71 -7.94
C PHE A 47 21.79 1.34 -6.77
N VAL A 48 20.53 0.98 -6.59
CA VAL A 48 19.68 1.49 -5.50
C VAL A 48 19.68 0.50 -4.35
N THR A 49 20.14 0.95 -3.18
CA THR A 49 20.24 0.12 -1.97
C THR A 49 19.28 0.54 -0.85
N SER A 50 18.56 1.65 -1.03
CA SER A 50 17.53 2.11 -0.12
C SER A 50 16.46 2.88 -0.87
N ILE A 51 15.20 2.66 -0.48
CA ILE A 51 14.05 3.41 -0.99
C ILE A 51 13.25 4.00 0.17
N LYS A 52 12.68 5.20 -0.02
CA LYS A 52 11.69 5.73 0.92
C LYS A 52 10.32 5.22 0.50
N VAL A 53 9.64 4.53 1.40
CA VAL A 53 8.33 3.92 1.15
C VAL A 53 7.31 4.56 2.09
N THR A 54 6.20 5.04 1.52
CA THR A 54 5.01 5.42 2.29
C THR A 54 3.85 4.51 1.92
N LEU A 55 3.28 3.83 2.91
CA LEU A 55 2.14 2.92 2.79
C LEU A 55 0.92 3.55 3.47
N TYR A 56 -0.25 3.41 2.85
CA TYR A 56 -1.54 3.74 3.44
C TYR A 56 -2.44 2.51 3.38
N ALA A 57 -2.94 2.07 4.53
CA ALA A 57 -3.93 1.00 4.61
C ALA A 57 -5.32 1.52 4.24
N GLY A 58 -6.21 0.61 3.87
CA GLY A 58 -7.61 0.95 3.64
C GLY A 58 -8.33 1.34 4.93
N SER A 59 -9.28 2.28 4.83
CA SER A 59 -10.20 2.56 5.93
C SER A 59 -11.27 1.48 6.03
N GLY A 60 -11.92 1.39 7.19
CA GLY A 60 -13.19 0.66 7.27
C GLY A 60 -14.27 1.31 6.40
N ALA A 61 -15.34 0.56 6.12
CA ALA A 61 -16.56 1.12 5.60
C ALA A 61 -17.31 1.86 6.74
N ASN A 62 -18.01 2.93 6.39
CA ASN A 62 -19.01 3.48 7.30
C ASN A 62 -20.16 2.47 7.48
N SER A 63 -20.82 2.53 8.63
CA SER A 63 -22.06 1.78 8.88
C SER A 63 -23.14 2.14 7.85
N THR A 64 -23.84 1.15 7.31
CA THR A 64 -24.88 1.34 6.28
C THR A 64 -26.25 1.72 6.86
N ARG A 65 -26.50 1.51 8.16
CA ARG A 65 -27.83 1.77 8.77
C ARG A 65 -27.82 2.90 9.83
N SER A 66 -28.56 3.95 9.48
CA SER A 66 -29.15 5.01 10.31
C SER A 66 -28.24 5.99 11.06
N HIS A 67 -28.57 7.26 10.86
CA HIS A 67 -28.11 8.53 11.42
C HIS A 67 -28.11 8.61 12.98
N ILE A 68 -28.45 7.52 13.67
CA ILE A 68 -28.51 7.42 15.14
C ILE A 68 -27.21 6.84 15.73
N PHE A 69 -26.47 6.03 14.96
CA PHE A 69 -25.18 5.44 15.37
C PHE A 69 -24.12 5.50 14.26
N ALA A 70 -24.19 6.50 13.40
CA ALA A 70 -23.21 6.71 12.33
C ALA A 70 -21.86 7.14 12.92
N GLY A 71 -21.05 6.17 13.32
CA GLY A 71 -19.66 6.38 13.71
C GLY A 71 -18.77 6.54 12.47
N ASN A 72 -17.75 7.40 12.58
CA ASN A 72 -16.69 7.41 11.58
C ASN A 72 -15.96 6.07 11.59
N CYS A 73 -15.76 5.48 10.42
CA CYS A 73 -14.91 4.31 10.27
C CYS A 73 -13.45 4.59 10.67
N GLY A 74 -12.73 3.55 11.06
CA GLY A 74 -11.28 3.63 11.26
C GLY A 74 -10.59 4.01 9.94
N LYS A 75 -9.65 4.94 9.97
CA LYS A 75 -9.07 5.58 8.76
C LYS A 75 -8.01 4.76 8.03
N GLY A 76 -7.63 3.57 8.52
CA GLY A 76 -6.47 2.82 8.06
C GLY A 76 -5.16 3.39 8.62
N GLY A 77 -4.14 2.53 8.74
CA GLY A 77 -2.80 2.92 9.17
C GLY A 77 -2.02 3.66 8.09
N MET A 78 -0.97 4.37 8.49
CA MET A 78 0.03 4.93 7.58
C MET A 78 1.42 4.65 8.15
N ILE A 79 2.31 4.13 7.30
CA ILE A 79 3.74 4.00 7.61
C ILE A 79 4.56 4.78 6.58
N SER A 80 5.59 5.47 7.03
CA SER A 80 6.65 5.99 6.17
C SER A 80 8.00 5.53 6.72
N SER A 81 8.79 4.86 5.89
CA SER A 81 10.07 4.27 6.31
C SER A 81 11.11 4.29 5.18
N ASN A 82 12.38 4.27 5.54
CA ASN A 82 13.46 3.94 4.62
C ASN A 82 13.66 2.43 4.64
N LEU A 83 13.47 1.77 3.50
CA LEU A 83 13.57 0.33 3.35
C LEU A 83 14.90 0.00 2.63
N PRO A 84 15.82 -0.74 3.28
CA PRO A 84 16.97 -1.32 2.61
C PRO A 84 16.53 -2.32 1.53
N VAL A 85 17.11 -2.17 0.35
CA VAL A 85 16.81 -2.98 -0.83
C VAL A 85 18.07 -3.47 -1.53
N ILE A 86 17.90 -4.48 -2.36
CA ILE A 86 18.93 -5.05 -3.22
C ILE A 86 18.70 -4.52 -4.64
N PRO A 87 19.70 -3.93 -5.31
CA PRO A 87 19.58 -3.55 -6.71
C PRO A 87 19.07 -4.71 -7.58
N GLY A 88 18.06 -4.45 -8.40
CA GLY A 88 17.47 -5.45 -9.30
C GLY A 88 16.52 -6.45 -8.65
N GLU A 89 16.28 -6.40 -7.34
CA GLU A 89 15.28 -7.27 -6.73
C GLU A 89 13.85 -6.86 -7.09
N LEU A 90 12.96 -7.85 -7.16
CA LEU A 90 11.53 -7.62 -7.37
C LEU A 90 10.82 -7.64 -6.02
N LEU A 91 10.19 -6.53 -5.66
CA LEU A 91 9.35 -6.43 -4.47
C LEU A 91 7.88 -6.56 -4.88
N MET A 92 7.12 -7.36 -4.16
CA MET A 92 5.67 -7.42 -4.31
C MET A 92 5.02 -6.35 -3.46
N VAL A 93 4.09 -5.59 -4.04
CA VAL A 93 3.35 -4.50 -3.43
C VAL A 93 1.88 -4.87 -3.41
N MET A 94 1.34 -5.05 -2.21
CA MET A 94 -0.08 -5.35 -1.99
C MET A 94 -0.74 -4.09 -1.44
N VAL A 95 -1.62 -3.46 -2.22
CA VAL A 95 -2.29 -2.22 -1.80
C VAL A 95 -3.70 -2.52 -1.30
N GLY A 96 -3.89 -2.41 0.02
CA GLY A 96 -5.16 -2.62 0.68
C GLY A 96 -6.23 -1.64 0.22
N SER A 97 -7.48 -2.09 0.18
CA SER A 97 -8.63 -1.26 -0.18
C SER A 97 -9.52 -0.95 1.01
N THR A 98 -10.33 0.10 0.86
CA THR A 98 -11.35 0.47 1.83
C THR A 98 -12.44 -0.59 1.85
N GLY A 99 -12.95 -0.94 3.04
CA GLY A 99 -14.13 -1.80 3.15
C GLY A 99 -15.33 -1.18 2.40
N LYS A 100 -16.24 -2.01 1.89
CA LYS A 100 -17.43 -1.55 1.15
C LYS A 100 -18.69 -2.20 1.70
N GLY A 101 -19.57 -1.39 2.31
CA GLY A 101 -20.76 -1.90 2.97
C GLY A 101 -20.36 -2.89 4.06
N VAL A 102 -20.83 -4.14 3.96
CA VAL A 102 -20.46 -5.22 4.88
C VAL A 102 -19.20 -5.99 4.46
N LYS A 103 -18.68 -5.74 3.25
CA LYS A 103 -17.51 -6.45 2.71
C LYS A 103 -16.23 -5.82 3.22
N GLY A 104 -15.30 -6.66 3.65
CA GLY A 104 -13.95 -6.25 3.99
C GLY A 104 -13.17 -5.76 2.77
N GLY A 105 -12.21 -4.87 3.02
CA GLY A 105 -11.23 -4.43 2.04
C GLY A 105 -10.25 -5.54 1.65
N PHE A 106 -9.64 -5.39 0.48
CA PHE A 106 -8.65 -6.32 -0.07
C PHE A 106 -7.44 -6.48 0.85
N ASN A 107 -6.78 -7.64 0.80
CA ASN A 107 -5.59 -7.97 1.60
C ASN A 107 -5.85 -8.00 3.13
N GLY A 108 -6.99 -8.59 3.53
CA GLY A 108 -7.25 -9.00 4.91
C GLY A 108 -8.31 -8.21 5.69
N GLY A 109 -9.10 -7.36 5.03
CA GLY A 109 -10.22 -6.68 5.69
C GLY A 109 -11.31 -7.66 6.11
N GLY A 110 -11.78 -7.54 7.35
CA GLY A 110 -12.86 -8.39 7.88
C GLY A 110 -14.23 -8.02 7.29
N ALA A 111 -15.00 -9.03 6.87
CA ALA A 111 -16.41 -8.85 6.53
C ALA A 111 -17.29 -8.91 7.79
N VAL A 112 -18.44 -8.25 7.75
CA VAL A 112 -19.43 -8.37 8.82
C VAL A 112 -20.15 -9.70 8.68
N ALA A 113 -20.38 -10.40 9.80
CA ALA A 113 -21.04 -11.70 9.83
C ALA A 113 -22.54 -11.70 9.46
N LEU A 114 -23.17 -10.53 9.35
CA LEU A 114 -24.60 -10.41 9.04
C LEU A 114 -24.86 -10.50 7.54
N LEU A 115 -25.86 -11.32 7.19
CA LEU A 115 -26.19 -11.74 5.82
C LEU A 115 -26.75 -10.64 4.90
N SER A 116 -27.05 -9.44 5.41
CA SER A 116 -27.57 -8.35 4.56
C SER A 116 -27.03 -6.97 4.94
N GLU A 117 -26.63 -6.21 3.91
CA GLU A 117 -26.20 -4.81 4.02
C GLU A 117 -27.27 -3.91 4.67
N SER A 118 -28.54 -4.26 4.46
CA SER A 118 -29.71 -3.53 4.99
C SER A 118 -29.95 -3.75 6.48
N SER A 119 -29.40 -4.83 7.05
CA SER A 119 -29.54 -5.17 8.48
C SER A 119 -28.33 -4.81 9.33
N SER A 120 -27.16 -4.60 8.72
CA SER A 120 -25.91 -4.36 9.45
C SER A 120 -25.81 -2.91 9.95
N ILE A 121 -25.49 -2.75 11.22
CA ILE A 121 -25.03 -1.47 11.79
C ILE A 121 -23.50 -1.32 11.73
N TYR A 122 -22.80 -2.34 11.22
CA TYR A 122 -21.34 -2.37 11.10
C TYR A 122 -20.93 -2.27 9.63
N GLY A 123 -19.80 -1.60 9.38
CA GLY A 123 -19.11 -1.64 8.10
C GLY A 123 -18.01 -2.67 8.07
N GLY A 124 -17.68 -3.20 6.89
CA GLY A 124 -16.52 -4.07 6.69
C GLY A 124 -15.21 -3.35 7.02
N GLY A 125 -14.21 -4.09 7.52
CA GLY A 125 -12.90 -3.57 7.87
C GLY A 125 -12.07 -3.18 6.64
N GLY A 126 -11.11 -2.28 6.83
CA GLY A 126 -10.14 -1.91 5.80
C GLY A 126 -9.06 -2.96 5.60
N GLY A 127 -8.46 -2.95 4.42
CA GLY A 127 -7.37 -3.84 4.02
C GLY A 127 -5.97 -3.34 4.38
N ALA A 128 -5.05 -4.24 4.70
CA ALA A 128 -3.65 -3.88 4.93
C ALA A 128 -2.93 -3.51 3.63
N THR A 129 -1.96 -2.60 3.70
CA THR A 129 -1.04 -2.34 2.59
C THR A 129 0.34 -2.82 2.98
N ASP A 130 0.95 -3.70 2.19
CA ASP A 130 2.23 -4.32 2.53
C ASP A 130 3.20 -4.45 1.37
N VAL A 131 4.48 -4.52 1.70
CA VAL A 131 5.58 -4.85 0.78
C VAL A 131 6.15 -6.20 1.20
N ARG A 132 6.34 -7.09 0.24
CA ARG A 132 6.93 -8.42 0.45
C ARG A 132 8.16 -8.63 -0.41
N ARG A 133 9.05 -9.44 0.11
CA ARG A 133 10.19 -9.99 -0.61
C ARG A 133 9.88 -11.46 -0.96
N SER A 134 10.50 -11.98 -2.02
CA SER A 134 10.36 -13.39 -2.40
C SER A 134 10.67 -14.30 -1.21
N PRO A 135 9.85 -15.34 -0.93
CA PRO A 135 8.84 -15.98 -1.80
C PRO A 135 7.40 -15.44 -1.72
N TYR A 136 7.19 -14.26 -1.12
CA TYR A 136 5.92 -13.50 -1.15
C TYR A 136 4.75 -14.08 -0.32
N ALA A 137 5.01 -15.01 0.59
CA ALA A 137 4.01 -15.45 1.56
C ALA A 137 3.62 -14.33 2.54
N LEU A 138 2.52 -14.51 3.29
CA LEU A 138 2.13 -13.56 4.33
C LEU A 138 3.20 -13.37 5.41
N ALA A 139 4.05 -14.39 5.64
CA ALA A 139 5.18 -14.31 6.56
C ALA A 139 6.35 -13.47 6.02
N ASP A 140 6.40 -13.20 4.71
CA ASP A 140 7.50 -12.49 4.04
C ASP A 140 7.23 -10.97 3.90
N ARG A 141 6.27 -10.46 4.68
CA ARG A 141 5.95 -9.04 4.74
C ARG A 141 7.05 -8.28 5.49
N ILE A 142 7.70 -7.36 4.81
CA ILE A 142 8.84 -6.58 5.34
C ILE A 142 8.44 -5.15 5.74
N LEU A 143 7.27 -4.68 5.28
CA LEU A 143 6.66 -3.41 5.71
C LEU A 143 5.14 -3.53 5.57
N ILE A 144 4.36 -3.11 6.59
CA ILE A 144 2.90 -3.30 6.64
C ILE A 144 2.25 -2.10 7.33
N ALA A 145 1.29 -1.45 6.67
CA ALA A 145 0.42 -0.44 7.25
C ALA A 145 -1.03 -0.93 7.37
#